data_AF-A0A8T4BQ50-F1
#
_entry.id   AF-A0A8T4BQ50-F1
#
_cell.length_a   1.000
_cell.length_b   1.000
_cell.length_c   1.000
_cell.angle_alpha   90.00
_cell.angle_beta   90.00
_cell.angle_gamma   90.00
#
_symmetry.space_group_name_H-M   'P 1'
#
loop_
_entity.id
_entity.type
_entity.pdbx_description
1 polymer ?
#
loop_
_entity_poly.entity_id
_entity_poly.type
_entity_poly.pdbx_seq_one_letter_code
_entity_poly.pdbx_strand_id
1 'polypeptide(L)'
;MANQKSIIVDKAMKALGISLNMKTDPKEIRAVLREMKLDTFRTEYKPLKLFLDKISNHPQPLKQMFLNIKHGIITKHPAVLEFIEEALGKNWFSKSKHIEKAIHVTFVFEALTAAMANNNAFFIEIQNYLLNKRKEYGVITSSLINTFWKVWCATGSIFLATKVVSLDPAVTFFRFKREQDKKKLNKKFIKSLYKNKKLNYPEYRIVLDSLKKSGKSDFKGLRLNIYEAGITEYKKGFENNAMCAHALTEELKKNTRKQIFKKGNIFPEKMSGNFYNSLKNKNNFSSTIPFSKKWVNLYETWNMAFILSDLENLDIIFPKLLIPSVINTKSENYMTTRVMALWLSINTLLFRRLDHKKEVKGPKNKKEMAQAWGKINKKYALDLSKKETKIDSKSFNKSFKKSFRWPMFTLIKLI
;
A
#
# COMPACT_ATOMS: atom_id res chain seq x y z
N MET A 1 -26.07 -14.12 9.88
CA MET A 1 -25.27 -13.09 9.17
C MET A 1 -23.81 -13.49 8.89
N ALA A 2 -23.00 -13.95 9.85
CA ALA A 2 -21.59 -14.30 9.60
C ALA A 2 -21.39 -15.40 8.54
N ASN A 3 -22.27 -16.41 8.54
CA ASN A 3 -22.25 -17.50 7.56
C ASN A 3 -22.49 -17.01 6.12
N GLN A 4 -23.44 -16.10 5.91
CA GLN A 4 -23.74 -15.54 4.58
C GLN A 4 -22.55 -14.76 3.99
N LYS A 5 -21.88 -13.93 4.80
CA LYS A 5 -20.67 -13.21 4.37
C LYS A 5 -19.55 -14.16 3.95
N SER A 6 -19.40 -15.27 4.68
CA SER A 6 -18.44 -16.33 4.35
C SER A 6 -18.75 -16.95 2.99
N ILE A 7 -20.01 -17.32 2.76
CA ILE A 7 -20.47 -17.93 1.50
C ILE A 7 -20.21 -17.01 0.29
N ILE A 8 -20.42 -15.70 0.43
CA ILE A 8 -20.15 -14.72 -0.63
C ILE A 8 -18.65 -14.75 -1.02
N VAL A 9 -17.76 -14.71 -0.04
CA VAL A 9 -16.31 -14.75 -0.31
C VAL A 9 -15.89 -16.09 -0.91
N ASP A 10 -16.46 -17.21 -0.44
CA ASP A 10 -16.15 -18.54 -0.99
C ASP A 10 -16.60 -18.69 -2.45
N LYS A 11 -17.77 -18.16 -2.80
CA LYS A 11 -18.24 -18.11 -4.19
C LYS A 11 -17.30 -17.28 -5.08
N ALA A 12 -16.83 -16.13 -4.57
CA ALA A 12 -15.89 -15.28 -5.29
C ALA A 12 -14.52 -15.95 -5.50
N MET A 13 -14.00 -16.60 -4.46
CA MET A 13 -12.78 -17.41 -4.55
C MET A 13 -12.93 -18.48 -5.63
N LYS A 14 -14.04 -19.24 -5.63
CA LYS A 14 -14.32 -20.25 -6.66
C LYS A 14 -14.38 -19.66 -8.07
N ALA A 15 -15.07 -18.54 -8.25
CA ALA A 15 -15.19 -17.85 -9.55
C ALA A 15 -13.84 -17.36 -10.10
N LEU A 16 -12.96 -16.90 -9.21
CA LEU A 16 -11.58 -16.51 -9.52
C LEU A 16 -10.63 -17.72 -9.70
N GLY A 17 -11.10 -18.94 -9.43
CA GLY A 17 -10.30 -20.17 -9.52
C GLY A 17 -9.43 -20.46 -8.31
N ILE A 18 -9.70 -19.81 -7.18
CA ILE A 18 -8.96 -19.95 -5.94
C ILE A 18 -9.53 -21.12 -5.13
N SER A 19 -8.67 -22.07 -4.76
CA SER A 19 -8.99 -23.18 -3.86
C SER A 19 -8.15 -23.10 -2.58
N LEU A 20 -8.74 -23.44 -1.43
CA LEU A 20 -8.05 -23.46 -0.14
C LEU A 20 -6.90 -24.49 -0.09
N ASN A 21 -6.92 -25.49 -0.98
CA ASN A 21 -5.88 -26.51 -1.06
C ASN A 21 -4.75 -26.13 -2.03
N MET A 22 -4.80 -24.95 -2.66
CA MET A 22 -3.72 -24.49 -3.53
C MET A 22 -2.40 -24.38 -2.76
N LYS A 23 -1.33 -24.65 -3.49
CA LYS A 23 0.04 -24.42 -3.05
C LYS A 23 0.70 -23.42 -3.99
N THR A 24 1.77 -22.79 -3.54
CA THR A 24 2.65 -22.04 -4.44
C THR A 24 3.31 -22.98 -5.43
N ASP A 25 3.55 -22.52 -6.65
CA ASP A 25 4.46 -23.13 -7.59
C ASP A 25 5.86 -22.50 -7.43
N PRO A 26 6.89 -23.27 -7.04
CA PRO A 26 8.27 -22.78 -6.95
C PRO A 26 8.78 -22.10 -8.23
N LYS A 27 8.37 -22.56 -9.41
CA LYS A 27 8.75 -21.95 -10.70
C LYS A 27 8.18 -20.54 -10.83
N GLU A 28 6.90 -20.37 -10.51
CA GLU A 28 6.24 -19.05 -10.50
C GLU A 28 6.80 -18.15 -9.39
N ILE A 29 7.10 -18.70 -8.20
CA ILE A 29 7.78 -17.94 -7.13
C ILE A 29 9.13 -17.41 -7.59
N ARG A 30 9.98 -18.24 -8.21
CA ARG A 30 11.26 -17.77 -8.77
C ARG A 30 11.07 -16.71 -9.85
N ALA A 31 10.03 -16.83 -10.68
CA ALA A 31 9.69 -15.81 -11.65
C ALA A 31 9.29 -14.47 -10.99
N VAL A 32 8.45 -14.52 -9.95
CA VAL A 32 8.09 -13.36 -9.13
C VAL A 32 9.32 -12.73 -8.50
N LEU A 33 10.19 -13.52 -7.85
CA LEU A 33 11.42 -13.01 -7.22
C LEU A 33 12.35 -12.33 -8.23
N ARG A 34 12.58 -12.92 -9.42
CA ARG A 34 13.35 -12.29 -10.51
C ARG A 34 12.75 -10.97 -10.96
N GLU A 35 11.43 -10.88 -11.07
CA GLU A 35 10.74 -9.66 -11.47
C GLU A 35 10.80 -8.56 -10.42
N MET A 36 10.81 -8.94 -9.13
CA MET A 36 11.11 -8.05 -8.01
C MET A 36 12.60 -7.70 -7.88
N LYS A 37 13.46 -8.30 -8.71
CA LYS A 37 14.94 -8.28 -8.64
C LYS A 37 15.52 -8.89 -7.37
N LEU A 38 14.78 -9.75 -6.68
CA LEU A 38 15.16 -10.37 -5.41
C LEU A 38 15.77 -11.78 -5.55
N ASP A 39 15.95 -12.30 -6.75
CA ASP A 39 16.58 -13.59 -7.03
C ASP A 39 18.05 -13.66 -6.58
N THR A 40 18.77 -12.54 -6.69
CA THR A 40 20.14 -12.39 -6.17
C THR A 40 20.21 -11.77 -4.78
N PHE A 41 19.06 -11.47 -4.15
CA PHE A 41 19.06 -10.88 -2.82
C PHE A 41 19.58 -11.87 -1.78
N ARG A 42 20.44 -11.39 -0.88
CA ARG A 42 20.97 -12.15 0.26
C ARG A 42 20.73 -11.30 1.49
N THR A 43 20.22 -11.92 2.55
CA THR A 43 19.88 -11.27 3.81
C THR A 43 20.51 -12.02 4.98
N GLU A 44 20.99 -11.28 5.97
CA GLU A 44 21.46 -11.84 7.24
C GLU A 44 20.28 -12.17 8.17
N TYR A 45 19.09 -11.65 7.88
CA TYR A 45 17.90 -11.91 8.66
C TYR A 45 17.41 -13.35 8.45
N LYS A 46 17.87 -14.26 9.32
CA LYS A 46 17.65 -15.71 9.26
C LYS A 46 16.21 -16.14 8.94
N PRO A 47 15.15 -15.59 9.55
CA PRO A 47 13.77 -15.97 9.20
C PRO A 47 13.44 -15.78 7.72
N LEU A 48 13.92 -14.69 7.10
CA LEU A 48 13.63 -14.38 5.71
C LEU A 48 14.57 -15.12 4.76
N LYS A 49 15.83 -15.33 5.17
CA LYS A 49 16.74 -16.21 4.44
C LYS A 49 16.15 -17.61 4.27
N LEU A 50 15.70 -18.23 5.37
CA LEU A 50 15.10 -19.56 5.37
C LEU A 50 13.76 -19.59 4.61
N PHE A 51 12.95 -18.55 4.75
CA PHE A 51 11.70 -18.43 4.01
C PHE A 51 11.93 -18.37 2.50
N LEU A 52 12.80 -17.48 2.03
CA LEU A 52 13.08 -17.28 0.60
C LEU A 52 13.66 -18.54 -0.06
N ASP A 53 14.56 -19.24 0.63
CA ASP A 53 15.09 -20.53 0.19
C ASP A 53 13.97 -21.57 0.05
N LYS A 54 13.16 -21.73 1.11
CA LYS A 54 12.08 -22.72 1.15
C LYS A 54 11.05 -22.51 0.04
N ILE A 55 10.58 -21.28 -0.17
CA ILE A 55 9.53 -20.99 -1.18
C ILE A 55 10.04 -21.14 -2.61
N SER A 56 11.35 -20.97 -2.81
CA SER A 56 11.97 -21.08 -4.13
C SER A 56 12.17 -22.53 -4.55
N ASN A 57 12.20 -23.47 -3.59
CA ASN A 57 12.51 -24.87 -3.84
C ASN A 57 11.32 -25.82 -3.61
N HIS A 58 10.36 -25.44 -2.76
CA HIS A 58 9.27 -26.33 -2.36
C HIS A 58 7.89 -25.65 -2.41
N PRO A 59 6.84 -26.33 -2.91
CA PRO A 59 5.47 -25.83 -2.84
C PRO A 59 5.03 -25.54 -1.41
N GLN A 60 4.48 -24.35 -1.15
CA GLN A 60 3.97 -23.95 0.17
C GLN A 60 2.44 -23.89 0.18
N PRO A 61 1.77 -24.37 1.25
CA PRO A 61 0.33 -24.28 1.37
C PRO A 61 -0.15 -22.83 1.48
N LEU A 62 -1.16 -22.46 0.69
CA LEU A 62 -1.73 -21.11 0.67
C LEU A 62 -2.98 -20.95 1.55
N LYS A 63 -3.50 -22.06 2.10
CA LYS A 63 -4.72 -22.11 2.92
C LYS A 63 -4.78 -21.00 3.96
N GLN A 64 -3.72 -20.84 4.76
CA GLN A 64 -3.71 -19.86 5.84
C GLN A 64 -3.77 -18.42 5.31
N MET A 65 -3.06 -18.10 4.23
CA MET A 65 -3.12 -16.78 3.60
C MET A 65 -4.54 -16.47 3.11
N PHE A 66 -5.23 -17.42 2.47
CA PHE A 66 -6.60 -17.19 2.00
C PHE A 66 -7.60 -17.03 3.15
N LEU A 67 -7.50 -17.85 4.20
CA LEU A 67 -8.34 -17.69 5.40
C LEU A 67 -8.12 -16.33 6.06
N ASN A 68 -6.88 -15.87 6.08
CA ASN A 68 -6.50 -14.56 6.59
C ASN A 68 -7.11 -13.42 5.76
N ILE A 69 -7.01 -13.49 4.43
CA ILE A 69 -7.62 -12.49 3.53
C ILE A 69 -9.14 -12.48 3.68
N LYS A 70 -9.77 -13.65 3.68
CA LYS A 70 -11.21 -13.83 3.90
C LYS A 70 -11.67 -13.21 5.22
N HIS A 71 -10.94 -13.44 6.31
CA HIS A 71 -11.23 -12.84 7.60
C HIS A 71 -11.22 -11.30 7.53
N GLY A 72 -10.22 -10.72 6.87
CA GLY A 72 -10.08 -9.27 6.72
C GLY A 72 -11.24 -8.67 5.93
N ILE A 73 -11.61 -9.28 4.80
CA ILE A 73 -12.76 -8.87 3.99
C ILE A 73 -14.04 -8.85 4.85
N ILE A 74 -14.34 -9.96 5.53
CA ILE A 74 -15.59 -10.13 6.29
C ILE A 74 -15.67 -9.19 7.49
N THR A 75 -14.57 -9.01 8.22
CA THR A 75 -14.59 -8.35 9.53
C THR A 75 -14.17 -6.88 9.49
N LYS A 76 -13.38 -6.48 8.49
CA LYS A 76 -12.83 -5.12 8.41
C LYS A 76 -13.26 -4.33 7.19
N HIS A 77 -13.60 -4.99 6.08
CA HIS A 77 -13.82 -4.32 4.81
C HIS A 77 -15.21 -4.58 4.19
N PRO A 78 -16.29 -4.04 4.78
CA PRO A 78 -17.64 -4.29 4.29
C PRO A 78 -17.89 -3.75 2.88
N ALA A 79 -17.25 -2.63 2.47
CA ALA A 79 -17.34 -2.14 1.09
C ALA A 79 -16.77 -3.13 0.05
N VAL A 80 -15.71 -3.86 0.40
CA VAL A 80 -15.13 -4.91 -0.46
C VAL A 80 -16.10 -6.08 -0.58
N LEU A 81 -16.79 -6.44 0.51
CA LEU A 81 -17.79 -7.50 0.48
C LEU A 81 -19.01 -7.13 -0.37
N GLU A 82 -19.52 -5.90 -0.25
CA GLU A 82 -20.61 -5.39 -1.12
C GLU A 82 -20.19 -5.44 -2.60
N PHE A 83 -18.94 -5.07 -2.92
CA PHE A 83 -18.44 -5.16 -4.29
C PHE A 83 -18.36 -6.61 -4.78
N ILE A 84 -17.87 -7.53 -3.95
CA ILE A 84 -17.78 -8.94 -4.30
C ILE A 84 -19.16 -9.50 -4.66
N GLU A 85 -20.20 -9.14 -3.91
CA GLU A 85 -21.58 -9.54 -4.16
C GLU A 85 -22.09 -9.00 -5.51
N GLU A 86 -21.87 -7.72 -5.80
CA GLU A 86 -22.23 -7.12 -7.10
C GLU A 86 -21.47 -7.77 -8.27
N ALA A 87 -20.16 -7.99 -8.11
CA ALA A 87 -19.31 -8.61 -9.11
C ALA A 87 -19.69 -10.06 -9.41
N LEU A 88 -20.13 -10.81 -8.40
CA LEU A 88 -20.69 -12.14 -8.57
C LEU A 88 -22.02 -12.09 -9.35
N GLY A 89 -22.93 -11.19 -8.99
CA GLY A 89 -24.20 -11.02 -9.71
C GLY A 89 -24.03 -10.61 -11.17
N LYS A 90 -22.92 -9.96 -11.51
CA LYS A 90 -22.56 -9.54 -12.87
C LYS A 90 -21.61 -10.51 -13.60
N ASN A 91 -21.24 -11.64 -12.99
CA ASN A 91 -20.29 -12.62 -13.54
C ASN A 91 -18.95 -11.99 -13.97
N TRP A 92 -18.47 -10.99 -13.24
CA TRP A 92 -17.23 -10.28 -13.56
C TRP A 92 -15.97 -11.07 -13.18
N PHE A 93 -16.09 -12.02 -12.26
CA PHE A 93 -14.99 -12.87 -11.84
C PHE A 93 -14.83 -14.06 -12.77
N SER A 94 -13.61 -14.24 -13.25
CA SER A 94 -13.21 -15.37 -14.08
C SER A 94 -11.80 -15.81 -13.72
N LYS A 95 -11.48 -17.08 -13.94
CA LYS A 95 -10.14 -17.62 -13.74
C LYS A 95 -9.18 -17.00 -14.74
N SER A 96 -7.96 -16.69 -14.32
CA SER A 96 -6.88 -16.25 -15.22
C SER A 96 -5.50 -16.55 -14.66
N LYS A 97 -4.51 -16.72 -15.55
CA LYS A 97 -3.08 -16.85 -15.15
C LYS A 97 -2.58 -15.62 -14.39
N HIS A 98 -3.18 -14.44 -14.62
CA HIS A 98 -2.83 -13.22 -13.89
C HIS A 98 -3.32 -13.24 -12.45
N ILE A 99 -4.47 -13.87 -12.17
CA ILE A 99 -4.92 -14.11 -10.79
C ILE A 99 -3.97 -15.08 -10.08
N GLU A 100 -3.58 -16.16 -10.75
CA GLU A 100 -2.60 -17.11 -10.21
C GLU A 100 -1.27 -16.43 -9.88
N LYS A 101 -0.74 -15.61 -10.79
CA LYS A 101 0.45 -14.79 -10.51
C LYS A 101 0.24 -13.83 -9.34
N ALA A 102 -0.91 -13.14 -9.28
CA ALA A 102 -1.24 -12.22 -8.19
C ALA A 102 -1.26 -12.91 -6.82
N ILE A 103 -1.68 -14.18 -6.75
CA ILE A 103 -1.63 -14.99 -5.52
C ILE A 103 -0.18 -15.20 -5.07
N HIS A 104 0.71 -15.57 -5.98
CA HIS A 104 2.14 -15.75 -5.68
C HIS A 104 2.81 -14.42 -5.26
N VAL A 105 2.48 -13.32 -5.94
CA VAL A 105 2.94 -11.98 -5.56
C VAL A 105 2.42 -11.60 -4.16
N THR A 106 1.14 -11.87 -3.86
CA THR A 106 0.54 -11.63 -2.53
C THR A 106 1.30 -12.39 -1.44
N PHE A 107 1.65 -13.66 -1.71
CA PHE A 107 2.38 -14.50 -0.76
C PHE A 107 3.79 -13.96 -0.46
N VAL A 108 4.54 -13.54 -1.49
CA VAL A 108 5.87 -12.95 -1.32
C VAL A 108 5.78 -11.57 -0.65
N PHE A 109 4.84 -10.72 -1.08
CA PHE A 109 4.65 -9.39 -0.51
C PHE A 109 4.27 -9.44 0.96
N GLU A 110 3.44 -10.40 1.38
CA GLU A 110 3.08 -10.56 2.80
C GLU A 110 4.33 -10.81 3.65
N ALA A 111 5.17 -11.76 3.23
CA ALA A 111 6.36 -12.11 3.98
C ALA A 111 7.34 -10.93 4.09
N LEU A 112 7.63 -10.26 2.97
CA LEU A 112 8.52 -9.10 2.95
C LEU A 112 7.96 -7.93 3.75
N THR A 113 6.66 -7.63 3.63
CA THR A 113 6.02 -6.53 4.37
C THR A 113 6.03 -6.80 5.87
N ALA A 114 5.65 -8.01 6.30
CA ALA A 114 5.67 -8.38 7.71
C ALA A 114 7.09 -8.31 8.28
N ALA A 115 8.09 -8.76 7.52
CA ALA A 115 9.49 -8.69 7.92
C ALA A 115 9.98 -7.25 8.06
N MET A 116 9.72 -6.41 7.06
CA MET A 116 10.07 -4.98 7.08
C MET A 116 9.42 -4.29 8.27
N ALA A 117 8.15 -4.58 8.58
CA ALA A 117 7.41 -3.97 9.68
C ALA A 117 7.93 -4.36 11.07
N ASN A 118 8.61 -5.50 11.20
CA ASN A 118 9.00 -6.09 12.49
C ASN A 118 10.51 -6.19 12.72
N ASN A 119 11.32 -5.95 11.67
CA ASN A 119 12.78 -5.96 11.79
C ASN A 119 13.39 -4.78 11.01
N ASN A 120 14.03 -3.85 11.74
CA ASN A 120 14.62 -2.66 11.13
C ASN A 120 15.90 -2.96 10.33
N ALA A 121 16.73 -3.92 10.76
CA ALA A 121 17.92 -4.32 10.03
C ALA A 121 17.56 -4.91 8.66
N PHE A 122 16.62 -5.85 8.63
CA PHE A 122 16.08 -6.39 7.37
C PHE A 122 15.47 -5.30 6.49
N PHE A 123 14.76 -4.34 7.09
CA PHE A 123 14.22 -3.22 6.34
C PHE A 123 15.31 -2.38 5.66
N ILE A 124 16.44 -2.13 6.33
CA ILE A 124 17.61 -1.47 5.73
C ILE A 124 18.18 -2.31 4.59
N GLU A 125 18.36 -3.62 4.80
CA GLU A 125 18.94 -4.54 3.80
C GLU A 125 18.14 -4.52 2.49
N ILE A 126 16.82 -4.74 2.57
CA ILE A 126 15.97 -4.78 1.37
C ILE A 126 15.87 -3.41 0.70
N GLN A 127 15.83 -2.33 1.48
CA GLN A 127 15.80 -0.98 0.93
C GLN A 127 17.07 -0.68 0.16
N ASN A 128 18.24 -0.89 0.77
CA ASN A 128 19.53 -0.66 0.13
C ASN A 128 19.68 -1.50 -1.13
N TYR A 129 19.29 -2.77 -1.06
CA TYR A 129 19.38 -3.69 -2.18
C TYR A 129 18.53 -3.22 -3.37
N LEU A 130 17.24 -2.91 -3.19
CA LEU A 130 16.39 -2.46 -4.29
C LEU A 130 16.80 -1.08 -4.82
N LEU A 131 17.27 -0.17 -3.97
CA LEU A 131 17.81 1.11 -4.40
C LEU A 131 19.09 0.94 -5.23
N ASN A 132 19.96 -0.03 -4.88
CA ASN A 132 21.13 -0.36 -5.70
C ASN A 132 20.72 -1.00 -7.02
N LYS A 133 19.72 -1.90 -7.03
CA LYS A 133 19.17 -2.44 -8.28
C LYS A 133 18.63 -1.35 -9.19
N ARG A 134 17.95 -0.33 -8.66
CA ARG A 134 17.53 0.85 -9.47
C ARG A 134 18.72 1.61 -10.08
N LYS A 135 19.84 1.74 -9.36
CA LYS A 135 21.05 2.40 -9.89
C LYS A 135 21.66 1.63 -11.06
N GLU A 136 21.57 0.31 -11.09
CA GLU A 136 22.00 -0.52 -12.24
C GLU A 136 21.23 -0.13 -13.52
N TYR A 137 20.00 0.36 -13.40
CA TYR A 137 19.19 0.92 -14.50
C TYR A 137 19.38 2.44 -14.69
N GLY A 138 20.40 3.04 -14.07
CA GLY A 138 20.67 4.47 -14.15
C GLY A 138 19.70 5.37 -13.38
N VAL A 139 18.78 4.82 -12.57
CA VAL A 139 17.86 5.58 -11.71
C VAL A 139 18.59 5.98 -10.41
N ILE A 140 19.11 7.21 -10.40
CA ILE A 140 19.91 7.74 -9.29
C ILE A 140 18.99 8.48 -8.30
N THR A 141 18.93 8.02 -7.05
CA THR A 141 18.03 8.55 -6.01
C THR A 141 18.56 9.77 -5.24
N SER A 142 19.68 10.37 -5.65
CA SER A 142 20.28 11.51 -4.94
C SER A 142 19.51 12.82 -5.12
N SER A 143 18.73 12.95 -6.20
CA SER A 143 17.85 14.10 -6.50
C SER A 143 16.45 13.61 -6.87
N LEU A 144 15.40 14.11 -6.20
CA LEU A 144 14.02 13.73 -6.52
C LEU A 144 13.64 14.15 -7.94
N ILE A 145 14.04 15.34 -8.37
CA ILE A 145 13.70 15.86 -9.70
C ILE A 145 14.37 14.99 -10.77
N ASN A 146 15.65 14.66 -10.60
CA ASN A 146 16.36 13.80 -11.55
C ASN A 146 15.79 12.37 -11.54
N THR A 147 15.45 11.85 -10.35
CA THR A 147 14.78 10.54 -10.22
C THR A 147 13.44 10.54 -10.95
N PHE A 148 12.63 11.58 -10.75
CA PHE A 148 11.33 11.74 -11.38
C PHE A 148 11.46 11.72 -12.91
N TRP A 149 12.31 12.60 -13.45
CA TRP A 149 12.53 12.69 -14.90
C TRP A 149 13.05 11.39 -15.48
N LYS A 150 14.06 10.78 -14.86
CA LYS A 150 14.61 9.51 -15.35
C LYS A 150 13.58 8.38 -15.35
N VAL A 151 12.81 8.23 -14.27
CA VAL A 151 11.75 7.21 -14.19
C VAL A 151 10.66 7.51 -15.22
N TRP A 152 10.25 8.76 -15.36
CA TRP A 152 9.23 9.12 -16.34
C TRP A 152 9.72 8.83 -17.77
N CYS A 153 10.90 9.31 -18.16
CA CYS A 153 11.45 9.07 -19.50
C CYS A 153 11.64 7.58 -19.79
N ALA A 154 12.13 6.80 -18.82
CA ALA A 154 12.38 5.37 -19.01
C ALA A 154 11.10 4.51 -19.06
N THR A 155 10.01 4.96 -18.43
CA THR A 155 8.79 4.13 -18.27
C THR A 155 7.55 4.69 -18.97
N GLY A 156 7.59 5.94 -19.44
CA GLY A 156 6.44 6.67 -19.97
C GLY A 156 5.37 7.00 -18.93
N SER A 157 5.58 6.70 -17.64
CA SER A 157 4.52 6.76 -16.62
C SER A 157 4.79 7.81 -15.55
N ILE A 158 4.07 8.94 -15.63
CA ILE A 158 4.07 10.01 -14.61
C ILE A 158 3.65 9.46 -13.24
N PHE A 159 2.61 8.63 -13.19
CA PHE A 159 2.15 8.02 -11.94
C PHE A 159 3.28 7.29 -11.20
N LEU A 160 3.97 6.40 -11.91
CA LEU A 160 5.10 5.64 -11.38
C LEU A 160 6.24 6.55 -10.92
N ALA A 161 6.63 7.54 -11.72
CA ALA A 161 7.65 8.51 -11.35
C ALA A 161 7.29 9.25 -10.05
N THR A 162 6.07 9.78 -9.95
CA THR A 162 5.55 10.44 -8.75
C THR A 162 5.57 9.52 -7.53
N LYS A 163 5.12 8.26 -7.68
CA LYS A 163 5.11 7.31 -6.55
C LYS A 163 6.52 6.95 -6.10
N VAL A 164 7.47 6.74 -7.01
CA VAL A 164 8.88 6.46 -6.66
C VAL A 164 9.45 7.60 -5.81
N VAL A 165 9.34 8.85 -6.26
CA VAL A 165 9.95 10.00 -5.56
C VAL A 165 9.21 10.39 -4.26
N SER A 166 7.94 10.01 -4.12
CA SER A 166 7.18 10.26 -2.88
C SER A 166 7.35 9.16 -1.82
N LEU A 167 7.57 7.91 -2.23
CA LEU A 167 7.61 6.78 -1.30
C LEU A 167 8.98 6.57 -0.68
N ASP A 168 10.07 6.79 -1.41
CA ASP A 168 11.44 6.64 -0.87
C ASP A 168 11.62 7.52 0.40
N PRO A 169 11.36 8.84 0.34
CA PRO A 169 11.09 9.69 1.50
C PRO A 169 10.34 9.07 2.69
N ALA A 170 9.13 8.56 2.44
CA ALA A 170 8.23 8.09 3.48
C ALA A 170 8.76 6.82 4.15
N VAL A 171 9.27 5.89 3.35
CA VAL A 171 9.88 4.63 3.80
C VAL A 171 11.13 4.91 4.62
N THR A 172 12.00 5.82 4.15
CA THR A 172 13.19 6.26 4.89
C THR A 172 12.80 6.92 6.22
N PHE A 173 11.74 7.76 6.24
CA PHE A 173 11.22 8.34 7.48
C PHE A 173 10.79 7.27 8.50
N PHE A 174 9.99 6.29 8.08
CA PHE A 174 9.55 5.22 8.98
C PHE A 174 10.72 4.42 9.55
N ARG A 175 11.71 4.10 8.71
CA ARG A 175 12.95 3.43 9.12
C ARG A 175 13.69 4.22 10.20
N PHE A 176 14.02 5.48 9.93
CA PHE A 176 14.76 6.32 10.88
C PHE A 176 14.02 6.56 12.19
N LYS A 177 12.69 6.65 12.16
CA LYS A 177 11.90 6.84 13.38
C LYS A 177 11.85 5.61 14.28
N ARG A 178 12.03 4.41 13.73
CA ARG A 178 12.10 3.15 14.51
C ARG A 178 13.43 2.96 15.23
N GLU A 179 14.52 3.54 14.72
CA GLU A 179 15.83 3.51 15.37
C GLU A 179 15.96 4.46 16.58
N GLN A 180 14.99 5.35 16.79
CA GLN A 180 15.12 6.45 17.77
C GLN A 180 15.02 6.01 19.23
N ASP A 181 14.74 4.75 19.52
CA ASP A 181 14.48 4.29 20.89
C ASP A 181 15.68 4.38 21.85
N LYS A 182 16.88 4.76 21.38
CA LYS A 182 18.05 4.93 22.27
C LYS A 182 19.00 6.11 21.98
N LYS A 183 18.86 6.80 20.84
CA LYS A 183 19.75 7.93 20.50
C LYS A 183 18.89 9.19 20.34
N LYS A 184 19.14 10.22 21.16
CA LYS A 184 18.60 11.56 20.94
C LYS A 184 19.06 12.03 19.56
N LEU A 185 18.21 11.86 18.54
CA LEU A 185 18.48 12.43 17.23
C LEU A 185 18.46 13.94 17.38
N ASN A 186 19.64 14.52 17.26
CA ASN A 186 19.82 15.95 17.19
C ASN A 186 20.19 16.34 15.77
N LYS A 187 20.08 17.64 15.49
CA LYS A 187 20.42 18.22 14.20
C LYS A 187 21.87 17.89 13.79
N LYS A 188 22.80 17.74 14.74
CA LYS A 188 24.22 17.44 14.49
C LYS A 188 24.39 16.03 13.92
N PHE A 189 23.72 15.03 14.48
CA PHE A 189 23.76 13.65 13.99
C PHE A 189 23.12 13.50 12.61
N ILE A 190 21.97 14.12 12.36
CA ILE A 190 21.35 14.08 11.02
C ILE A 190 22.27 14.77 9.99
N LYS A 191 22.88 15.90 10.36
CA LYS A 191 23.86 16.59 9.51
C LYS A 191 25.07 15.71 9.21
N SER A 192 25.58 14.93 10.18
CA SER A 192 26.72 14.04 9.92
C SER A 192 26.34 12.89 8.98
N LEU A 193 25.14 12.31 9.11
CA LEU A 193 24.65 11.32 8.15
C LEU A 193 24.55 11.88 6.73
N TYR A 194 24.05 13.11 6.57
CA TYR A 194 24.00 13.79 5.28
C TYR A 194 25.39 14.09 4.71
N LYS A 195 26.31 14.67 5.52
CA LYS A 195 27.70 14.94 5.11
C LYS A 195 28.42 13.67 4.66
N ASN A 196 28.18 12.55 5.34
CA ASN A 196 28.77 11.26 5.02
C ASN A 196 28.02 10.52 3.89
N LYS A 197 27.13 11.20 3.14
CA LYS A 197 26.32 10.65 2.04
C LYS A 197 25.48 9.42 2.42
N LYS A 198 25.19 9.23 3.72
CA LYS A 198 24.27 8.19 4.23
C LYS A 198 22.80 8.60 4.11
N LEU A 199 22.54 9.87 3.82
CA LEU A 199 21.25 10.44 3.46
C LEU A 199 21.42 11.27 2.18
N ASN A 200 20.47 11.20 1.26
CA ASN A 200 20.35 12.23 0.24
C ASN A 200 19.68 13.51 0.81
N TYR A 201 19.70 14.61 0.07
CA TYR A 201 19.11 15.88 0.53
C TYR A 201 17.62 15.77 0.89
N PRO A 202 16.77 15.12 0.08
CA PRO A 202 15.38 14.87 0.43
C PRO A 202 15.19 14.14 1.76
N GLU A 203 15.87 13.00 1.93
CA GLU A 203 15.83 12.21 3.16
C GLU A 203 16.33 13.03 4.35
N TYR A 204 17.42 13.79 4.15
CA TYR A 204 17.93 14.74 5.13
C TYR A 204 16.85 15.73 5.56
N ARG A 205 16.14 16.36 4.62
CA ARG A 205 15.07 17.33 4.89
C ARG A 205 13.92 16.68 5.65
N ILE A 206 13.49 15.49 5.27
CA ILE A 206 12.38 14.79 5.91
C ILE A 206 12.74 14.40 7.35
N VAL A 207 13.92 13.82 7.55
CA VAL A 207 14.39 13.44 8.89
C VAL A 207 14.61 14.69 9.74
N LEU A 208 15.12 15.79 9.17
CA LEU A 208 15.29 17.06 9.88
C LEU A 208 13.95 17.71 10.27
N ASP A 209 12.98 17.76 9.36
CA ASP A 209 11.65 18.32 9.64
C ASP A 209 10.89 17.45 10.64
N SER A 210 11.18 16.15 10.71
CA SER A 210 10.67 15.26 11.75
C SER A 210 11.15 15.59 13.17
N LEU A 211 12.28 16.30 13.31
CA LEU A 211 12.73 16.83 14.59
C LEU A 211 11.95 18.08 14.99
N LYS A 212 11.60 18.93 14.02
CA LYS A 212 10.89 20.19 14.27
C LYS A 212 9.42 19.97 14.66
N LYS A 213 8.81 18.90 14.14
CA LYS A 213 7.37 18.60 14.30
C LYS A 213 7.04 17.68 15.49
N SER A 214 7.87 17.64 16.53
CA SER A 214 7.62 16.84 17.74
C SER A 214 6.39 17.37 18.50
N GLY A 215 5.19 17.03 18.03
CA GLY A 215 3.93 17.45 18.64
C GLY A 215 2.71 17.15 17.77
N LYS A 216 2.76 17.44 16.47
CA LYS A 216 1.64 17.24 15.51
C LYS A 216 2.20 16.83 14.14
N SER A 217 1.76 15.68 13.62
CA SER A 217 2.06 15.28 12.24
C SER A 217 1.02 15.91 11.33
N ASP A 218 1.46 16.81 10.46
CA ASP A 218 0.60 17.31 9.40
C ASP A 218 0.60 16.31 8.24
N PHE A 219 -0.50 15.58 8.09
CA PHE A 219 -0.74 14.63 6.99
C PHE A 219 -0.98 15.33 5.64
N LYS A 220 -0.55 16.59 5.48
CA LYS A 220 -0.61 17.38 4.24
C LYS A 220 -0.13 16.61 3.01
N GLY A 221 0.99 15.90 3.09
CA GLY A 221 1.48 15.07 1.98
C GLY A 221 0.52 13.95 1.57
N LEU A 222 -0.08 13.26 2.55
CA LEU A 222 -1.09 12.23 2.29
C LEU A 222 -2.37 12.84 1.72
N ARG A 223 -2.82 13.98 2.28
CA ARG A 223 -3.99 14.74 1.78
C ARG A 223 -3.81 15.16 0.33
N LEU A 224 -2.66 15.73 -0.02
CA LEU A 224 -2.30 16.10 -1.38
C LEU A 224 -2.35 14.90 -2.33
N ASN A 225 -1.77 13.77 -1.91
CA ASN A 225 -1.75 12.54 -2.73
C ASN A 225 -3.16 11.97 -2.97
N ILE A 226 -4.02 11.99 -1.96
CA ILE A 226 -5.42 11.56 -2.08
C ILE A 226 -6.18 12.51 -3.00
N TYR A 227 -6.02 13.81 -2.78
CA TYR A 227 -6.76 14.82 -3.53
C TYR A 227 -6.38 14.84 -5.01
N GLU A 228 -5.09 14.76 -5.33
CA GLU A 228 -4.60 14.66 -6.71
C GLU A 228 -5.17 13.43 -7.43
N ALA A 229 -5.12 12.25 -6.80
CA ALA A 229 -5.72 11.05 -7.37
C ALA A 229 -7.24 11.22 -7.58
N GLY A 230 -7.94 11.85 -6.64
CA GLY A 230 -9.37 12.18 -6.79
C GLY A 230 -9.66 13.09 -7.98
N ILE A 231 -8.81 14.08 -8.26
CA ILE A 231 -8.94 14.94 -9.45
C ILE A 231 -8.81 14.11 -10.73
N THR A 232 -7.82 13.22 -10.77
CA THR A 232 -7.60 12.31 -11.91
C THR A 232 -8.84 11.45 -12.16
N GLU A 233 -9.43 10.88 -11.11
CA GLU A 233 -10.68 10.11 -11.19
C GLU A 233 -11.86 10.93 -11.68
N TYR A 234 -12.03 12.14 -11.14
CA TYR A 234 -13.11 13.04 -11.55
C TYR A 234 -13.02 13.38 -13.04
N LYS A 235 -11.83 13.73 -13.54
CA LYS A 235 -11.59 14.01 -14.96
C LYS A 235 -11.85 12.81 -15.87
N LYS A 236 -11.71 11.59 -15.35
CA LYS A 236 -11.98 10.34 -16.08
C LYS A 236 -13.43 9.83 -15.94
N GLY A 237 -14.31 10.61 -15.31
CA GLY A 237 -15.73 10.27 -15.14
C GLY A 237 -16.03 9.32 -13.98
N PHE A 238 -15.11 9.16 -13.03
CA PHE A 238 -15.31 8.35 -11.81
C PHE A 238 -15.69 9.23 -10.60
N GLU A 239 -16.69 10.09 -10.77
CA GLU A 239 -17.09 11.11 -9.79
C GLU A 239 -17.37 10.51 -8.40
N ASN A 240 -18.07 9.38 -8.31
CA ASN A 240 -18.40 8.77 -7.02
C ASN A 240 -17.13 8.34 -6.23
N ASN A 241 -16.08 7.88 -6.91
CA ASN A 241 -14.83 7.55 -6.21
C ASN A 241 -14.01 8.81 -5.89
N ALA A 242 -14.06 9.84 -6.73
CA ALA A 242 -13.48 11.16 -6.44
C ALA A 242 -14.12 11.82 -5.19
N MET A 243 -15.42 11.63 -4.97
CA MET A 243 -16.09 12.04 -3.72
C MET A 243 -15.46 11.36 -2.49
N CYS A 244 -14.98 10.12 -2.62
CA CYS A 244 -14.32 9.42 -1.52
C CYS A 244 -12.97 10.05 -1.19
N ALA A 245 -12.18 10.42 -2.20
CA ALA A 245 -10.95 11.18 -2.02
C ALA A 245 -11.22 12.52 -1.30
N HIS A 246 -12.31 13.21 -1.64
CA HIS A 246 -12.74 14.43 -0.95
C HIS A 246 -13.05 14.18 0.54
N ALA A 247 -13.86 13.18 0.85
CA ALA A 247 -14.20 12.81 2.23
C ALA A 247 -12.97 12.48 3.07
N LEU A 248 -12.06 11.67 2.53
CA LEU A 248 -10.80 11.30 3.18
C LEU A 248 -9.92 12.55 3.43
N THR A 249 -9.86 13.48 2.47
CA THR A 249 -9.05 14.70 2.57
C THR A 249 -9.60 15.68 3.59
N GLU A 250 -10.92 15.87 3.64
CA GLU A 250 -11.59 16.76 4.60
C GLU A 250 -11.55 16.18 6.02
N GLU A 251 -11.65 14.86 6.18
CA GLU A 251 -11.47 14.20 7.48
C GLU A 251 -10.05 14.43 8.01
N LEU A 252 -9.02 14.23 7.19
CA LEU A 252 -7.63 14.50 7.56
C LEU A 252 -7.39 15.98 7.89
N LYS A 253 -8.11 16.89 7.24
CA LYS A 253 -8.03 18.34 7.50
C LYS A 253 -8.56 18.70 8.88
N LYS A 254 -9.72 18.13 9.26
CA LYS A 254 -10.39 18.44 10.53
C LYS A 254 -9.74 17.75 11.71
N ASN A 255 -9.26 16.53 11.53
CA ASN A 255 -8.75 15.70 12.60
C ASN A 255 -7.22 15.63 12.57
N THR A 256 -6.57 16.54 13.30
CA THR A 256 -5.12 16.49 13.51
C THR A 256 -4.75 15.25 14.32
N ARG A 257 -3.70 14.54 13.91
CA ARG A 257 -3.28 13.28 14.53
C ARG A 257 -1.81 13.35 14.91
N LYS A 258 -1.51 12.79 16.07
CA LYS A 258 -0.12 12.61 16.50
C LYS A 258 0.33 11.21 16.12
N GLN A 259 1.38 11.13 15.31
CA GLN A 259 2.10 9.89 15.10
C GLN A 259 2.98 9.64 16.32
N ILE A 260 2.90 8.44 16.88
CA ILE A 260 3.73 7.98 18.00
C ILE A 260 4.39 6.66 17.63
N PHE A 261 5.51 6.35 18.27
CA PHE A 261 6.22 5.09 18.10
C PHE A 261 6.14 4.34 19.41
N LYS A 262 5.61 3.11 19.37
CA LYS A 262 5.46 2.24 20.54
C LYS A 262 6.28 0.97 20.34
N LYS A 263 6.83 0.47 21.44
CA LYS A 263 7.44 -0.86 21.47
C LYS A 263 6.35 -1.90 21.16
N GLY A 264 6.61 -2.77 20.19
CA GLY A 264 5.65 -3.77 19.75
C GLY A 264 5.86 -4.19 18.31
N ASN A 265 5.32 -5.35 17.96
CA ASN A 265 5.32 -5.89 16.61
C ASN A 265 4.01 -5.50 15.90
N ILE A 266 4.07 -5.26 14.59
CA ILE A 266 2.90 -5.10 13.73
C ILE A 266 2.63 -6.43 13.06
N PHE A 267 1.67 -7.16 13.60
CA PHE A 267 1.13 -8.36 12.97
C PHE A 267 -0.36 -8.16 12.67
N PRO A 268 -0.90 -8.91 11.69
CA PRO A 268 -2.34 -9.04 11.51
C PRO A 268 -3.06 -9.40 12.82
N GLU A 269 -4.26 -8.85 13.03
CA GLU A 269 -5.08 -9.20 14.21
C GLU A 269 -5.46 -10.68 14.21
N LYS A 270 -5.40 -11.32 15.39
CA LYS A 270 -5.83 -12.70 15.63
C LYS A 270 -5.12 -13.76 14.79
N MET A 271 -3.92 -13.47 14.27
CA MET A 271 -3.13 -14.45 13.51
C MET A 271 -2.00 -15.02 14.35
N SER A 272 -1.96 -16.35 14.40
CA SER A 272 -0.86 -17.15 14.89
C SER A 272 -0.30 -17.99 13.75
N GLY A 273 1.01 -18.26 13.79
CA GLY A 273 1.67 -19.09 12.80
C GLY A 273 3.18 -19.07 12.97
N ASN A 274 3.83 -20.17 12.59
CA ASN A 274 5.27 -20.34 12.75
C ASN A 274 6.06 -19.22 12.06
N PHE A 275 5.58 -18.74 10.91
CA PHE A 275 6.19 -17.61 10.21
C PHE A 275 6.15 -16.32 11.05
N TYR A 276 4.98 -15.82 11.45
CA TYR A 276 4.89 -14.60 12.25
C TYR A 276 5.60 -14.73 13.61
N ASN A 277 5.56 -15.91 14.23
CA ASN A 277 6.31 -16.17 15.46
C ASN A 277 7.82 -16.02 15.25
N SER A 278 8.35 -16.47 14.11
CA SER A 278 9.77 -16.29 13.76
C SER A 278 10.16 -14.83 13.49
N LEU A 279 9.19 -13.96 13.21
CA LEU A 279 9.42 -12.53 12.98
C LEU A 279 9.38 -11.68 14.25
N LYS A 280 8.95 -12.25 15.39
CA LYS A 280 8.81 -11.51 16.64
C LYS A 280 10.16 -10.93 17.07
N ASN A 281 10.18 -9.60 17.24
CA ASN A 281 11.33 -8.91 17.78
C ASN A 281 10.90 -8.15 19.05
N LYS A 282 11.53 -8.47 20.18
CA LYS A 282 11.24 -7.84 21.48
C LYS A 282 11.57 -6.34 21.48
N ASN A 283 12.51 -5.91 20.64
CA ASN A 283 12.99 -4.52 20.57
C ASN A 283 12.42 -3.77 19.36
N ASN A 284 11.35 -4.28 18.75
CA ASN A 284 10.73 -3.59 17.63
C ASN A 284 9.96 -2.35 18.08
N PHE A 285 10.11 -1.27 17.32
CA PHE A 285 9.30 -0.07 17.43
C PHE A 285 8.40 0.04 16.22
N SER A 286 7.15 0.40 16.48
CA SER A 286 6.09 0.46 15.48
C SER A 286 5.43 1.82 15.49
N SER A 287 5.27 2.39 14.29
CA SER A 287 4.52 3.62 14.12
C SER A 287 3.03 3.36 14.31
N THR A 288 2.44 4.15 15.21
CA THR A 288 1.02 4.16 15.55
C THR A 288 0.45 5.54 15.20
N ILE A 289 -0.56 5.56 14.33
CA ILE A 289 -1.28 6.77 13.90
C ILE A 289 -2.77 6.50 14.07
N PRO A 290 -3.51 7.26 14.89
CA PRO A 290 -4.89 6.94 15.25
C PRO A 290 -5.89 7.21 14.11
N PHE A 291 -5.87 6.37 13.07
CA PHE A 291 -6.93 6.33 12.07
C PHE A 291 -8.11 5.52 12.57
N SER A 292 -9.32 5.97 12.26
CA SER A 292 -10.52 5.19 12.53
C SER A 292 -10.59 3.97 11.59
N LYS A 293 -11.32 2.95 12.00
CA LYS A 293 -11.62 1.80 11.13
C LYS A 293 -12.41 2.20 9.89
N LYS A 294 -13.27 3.22 9.97
CA LYS A 294 -14.03 3.72 8.82
C LYS A 294 -13.13 4.40 7.80
N TRP A 295 -12.19 5.24 8.27
CA TRP A 295 -11.22 5.89 7.41
C TRP A 295 -10.35 4.85 6.70
N VAL A 296 -9.81 3.88 7.45
CA VAL A 296 -8.99 2.80 6.86
C VAL A 296 -9.78 1.98 5.86
N ASN A 297 -11.02 1.58 6.18
CA ASN A 297 -11.85 0.85 5.23
C ASN A 297 -12.11 1.67 3.96
N LEU A 298 -12.53 2.94 4.08
CA LEU A 298 -12.78 3.80 2.93
C LEU A 298 -11.52 4.04 2.10
N TYR A 299 -10.37 4.28 2.74
CA TYR A 299 -9.10 4.50 2.04
C TYR A 299 -8.64 3.25 1.29
N GLU A 300 -8.78 2.07 1.89
CA GLU A 300 -8.45 0.79 1.27
C GLU A 300 -9.30 0.53 0.02
N THR A 301 -10.63 0.63 0.15
CA THR A 301 -11.59 0.40 -0.95
C THR A 301 -11.55 1.50 -2.03
N TRP A 302 -11.25 2.74 -1.65
CA TRP A 302 -11.00 3.84 -2.60
C TRP A 302 -9.77 3.54 -3.47
N ASN A 303 -8.68 3.05 -2.86
CA ASN A 303 -7.50 2.61 -3.59
C ASN A 303 -7.80 1.43 -4.53
N MET A 304 -8.64 0.47 -4.13
CA MET A 304 -9.03 -0.66 -5.00
C MET A 304 -9.73 -0.17 -6.27
N ALA A 305 -10.71 0.74 -6.11
CA ALA A 305 -11.43 1.35 -7.22
C ALA A 305 -10.51 2.19 -8.12
N PHE A 306 -9.61 2.99 -7.53
CA PHE A 306 -8.62 3.79 -8.28
C PHE A 306 -7.69 2.92 -9.12
N ILE A 307 -7.16 1.84 -8.54
CA ILE A 307 -6.26 0.92 -9.27
C ILE A 307 -7.00 0.28 -10.44
N LEU A 308 -8.26 -0.12 -10.24
CA LEU A 308 -9.04 -0.78 -11.27
C LEU A 308 -9.43 0.17 -12.42
N SER A 309 -9.67 1.44 -12.12
CA SER A 309 -10.03 2.46 -13.11
C SER A 309 -8.81 2.96 -13.89
N ASP A 310 -7.69 3.17 -13.20
CA ASP A 310 -6.59 4.00 -13.69
C ASP A 310 -5.35 3.23 -14.09
N LEU A 311 -5.14 2.04 -13.51
CA LEU A 311 -3.87 1.32 -13.61
C LEU A 311 -4.04 -0.03 -14.32
N GLU A 312 -2.94 -0.45 -14.92
CA GLU A 312 -2.75 -1.80 -15.45
C GLU A 312 -1.77 -2.56 -14.53
N ASN A 313 -1.39 -3.79 -14.91
CA ASN A 313 -0.53 -4.66 -14.09
C ASN A 313 -1.15 -4.96 -12.72
N LEU A 314 -2.45 -5.27 -12.74
CA LEU A 314 -3.22 -5.60 -11.54
C LEU A 314 -2.61 -6.80 -10.79
N ASP A 315 -1.92 -7.70 -11.49
CA ASP A 315 -1.19 -8.82 -10.92
C ASP A 315 -0.03 -8.42 -9.99
N ILE A 316 0.49 -7.18 -10.08
CA ILE A 316 1.49 -6.62 -9.15
C ILE A 316 0.88 -5.60 -8.19
N ILE A 317 0.04 -4.70 -8.73
CA ILE A 317 -0.40 -3.51 -8.00
C ILE A 317 -1.56 -3.81 -7.05
N PHE A 318 -2.44 -4.77 -7.36
CA PHE A 318 -3.57 -5.12 -6.51
C PHE A 318 -3.15 -5.89 -5.24
N PRO A 319 -2.23 -6.89 -5.28
CA PRO A 319 -1.77 -7.66 -4.13
C PRO A 319 -1.44 -6.85 -2.87
N LYS A 320 -0.80 -5.68 -2.99
CA LYS A 320 -0.42 -4.83 -1.83
C LYS A 320 -1.59 -4.41 -0.93
N LEU A 321 -2.82 -4.46 -1.45
CA LEU A 321 -4.06 -4.15 -0.74
C LEU A 321 -4.61 -5.37 0.01
N LEU A 322 -4.36 -6.56 -0.53
CA LEU A 322 -4.96 -7.80 -0.04
C LEU A 322 -4.05 -8.55 0.94
N ILE A 323 -2.74 -8.26 1.00
CA ILE A 323 -1.86 -9.00 1.92
C ILE A 323 -2.38 -8.93 3.37
N PRO A 324 -2.30 -10.04 4.15
CA PRO A 324 -2.76 -10.09 5.54
C PRO A 324 -2.28 -8.91 6.42
N SER A 325 -1.02 -8.51 6.29
CA SER A 325 -0.40 -7.39 7.02
C SER A 325 -1.00 -6.02 6.70
N VAL A 326 -1.82 -5.90 5.66
CA VAL A 326 -2.57 -4.68 5.31
C VAL A 326 -4.05 -4.88 5.62
N ILE A 327 -4.68 -5.92 5.06
CA ILE A 327 -6.13 -6.08 5.16
C ILE A 327 -6.61 -6.40 6.59
N ASN A 328 -5.76 -7.02 7.42
CA ASN A 328 -6.08 -7.39 8.82
C ASN A 328 -5.35 -6.56 9.87
N THR A 329 -4.60 -5.53 9.49
CA THR A 329 -3.86 -4.71 10.45
C THR A 329 -4.78 -3.90 11.35
N LYS A 330 -4.30 -3.58 12.56
CA LYS A 330 -4.98 -2.59 13.43
C LYS A 330 -5.00 -1.26 12.70
N SER A 331 -6.10 -0.51 12.79
CA SER A 331 -6.23 0.78 12.09
C SER A 331 -5.08 1.73 12.42
N GLU A 332 -4.58 1.66 13.65
CA GLU A 332 -3.48 2.49 14.11
C GLU A 332 -2.11 2.17 13.45
N ASN A 333 -1.93 0.95 12.95
CA ASN A 333 -0.70 0.49 12.31
C ASN A 333 -0.81 0.48 10.77
N TYR A 334 -1.99 0.77 10.24
CA TYR A 334 -2.33 0.60 8.83
C TYR A 334 -1.39 1.33 7.87
N MET A 335 -1.14 2.62 8.11
CA MET A 335 -0.30 3.40 7.19
C MET A 335 1.13 2.88 7.09
N THR A 336 1.68 2.35 8.18
CA THR A 336 3.04 1.81 8.21
C THR A 336 3.15 0.60 7.28
N THR A 337 2.29 -0.41 7.44
CA THR A 337 2.34 -1.62 6.61
C THR A 337 1.91 -1.34 5.18
N ARG A 338 0.90 -0.48 4.99
CA ARG A 338 0.40 -0.09 3.67
C ARG A 338 1.46 0.62 2.83
N VAL A 339 2.28 1.50 3.43
CA VAL A 339 3.36 2.20 2.71
C VAL A 339 4.49 1.24 2.33
N MET A 340 4.86 0.30 3.20
CA MET A 340 5.86 -0.73 2.86
C MET A 340 5.40 -1.61 1.70
N ALA A 341 4.16 -2.11 1.76
CA ALA A 341 3.56 -2.90 0.69
C ALA A 341 3.46 -2.11 -0.62
N LEU A 342 3.11 -0.81 -0.55
CA LEU A 342 3.09 0.07 -1.71
C LEU A 342 4.48 0.21 -2.32
N TRP A 343 5.50 0.44 -1.50
CA TRP A 343 6.85 0.64 -1.96
C TRP A 343 7.40 -0.61 -2.65
N LEU A 344 7.16 -1.81 -2.10
CA LEU A 344 7.52 -3.08 -2.77
C LEU A 344 6.82 -3.24 -4.13
N SER A 345 5.52 -2.96 -4.18
CA SER A 345 4.72 -3.05 -5.40
C SER A 345 5.17 -2.06 -6.48
N ILE A 346 5.46 -0.81 -6.10
CA ILE A 346 5.96 0.23 -7.01
C ILE A 346 7.36 -0.10 -7.52
N ASN A 347 8.25 -0.64 -6.69
CA ASN A 347 9.54 -1.16 -7.14
C ASN A 347 9.39 -2.27 -8.17
N THR A 348 8.51 -3.24 -7.89
CA THR A 348 8.27 -4.37 -8.79
C THR A 348 7.71 -3.90 -10.14
N LEU A 349 6.75 -2.97 -10.11
CA LEU A 349 6.22 -2.35 -11.33
C LEU A 349 7.29 -1.56 -12.08
N LEU A 350 8.16 -0.83 -11.36
CA LEU A 350 9.29 -0.11 -11.94
C LEU A 350 10.22 -1.05 -12.69
N PHE A 351 10.67 -2.13 -12.06
CA PHE A 351 11.55 -3.10 -12.70
C PHE A 351 10.89 -3.79 -13.89
N ARG A 352 9.59 -4.13 -13.81
CA ARG A 352 8.84 -4.66 -14.97
C ARG A 352 8.93 -3.71 -16.16
N ARG A 353 8.77 -2.39 -15.95
CA ARG A 353 8.82 -1.38 -17.00
C ARG A 353 10.23 -1.17 -17.55
N LEU A 354 11.23 -1.12 -16.67
CA LEU A 354 12.64 -0.97 -17.05
C LEU A 354 13.17 -2.21 -17.79
N ASP A 355 12.61 -3.39 -17.51
CA ASP A 355 12.87 -4.62 -18.28
C ASP A 355 12.07 -4.68 -19.60
N HIS A 356 11.33 -3.62 -19.97
CA HIS A 356 10.47 -3.55 -21.14
C HIS A 356 9.46 -4.70 -21.27
N LYS A 357 9.06 -5.30 -20.14
CA LYS A 357 8.07 -6.38 -20.14
C LYS A 357 6.69 -5.84 -20.52
N LYS A 358 5.96 -6.64 -21.29
CA LYS A 358 4.59 -6.31 -21.73
C LYS A 358 3.70 -6.05 -20.52
N GLU A 359 2.96 -4.95 -20.61
CA GLU A 359 1.96 -4.59 -19.63
C GLU A 359 0.82 -5.62 -19.61
N VAL A 360 0.45 -6.06 -18.39
CA VAL A 360 -0.72 -6.91 -18.18
C VAL A 360 -1.95 -6.03 -18.15
N LYS A 361 -2.83 -6.18 -19.14
CA LYS A 361 -4.10 -5.45 -19.18
C LYS A 361 -5.08 -5.99 -18.14
N GLY A 362 -5.84 -5.09 -17.53
CA GLY A 362 -6.94 -5.41 -16.62
C GLY A 362 -8.11 -6.12 -17.31
N PRO A 363 -9.14 -6.51 -16.56
CA PRO A 363 -10.30 -7.20 -17.10
C PRO A 363 -11.09 -6.27 -18.06
N LYS A 364 -11.78 -6.85 -19.05
CA LYS A 364 -12.49 -6.09 -20.10
C LYS A 364 -13.50 -5.08 -19.54
N ASN A 365 -14.18 -5.47 -18.47
CA ASN A 365 -15.18 -4.72 -17.74
C ASN A 365 -14.62 -3.80 -16.64
N LYS A 366 -13.30 -3.55 -16.60
CA LYS A 366 -12.65 -2.76 -15.53
C LYS A 366 -13.32 -1.42 -15.24
N LYS A 367 -13.81 -0.72 -16.28
CA LYS A 367 -14.47 0.59 -16.13
C LYS A 367 -15.81 0.45 -15.39
N GLU A 368 -16.62 -0.52 -15.78
CA GLU A 368 -17.90 -0.82 -15.15
C GLU A 368 -17.69 -1.25 -13.69
N MET A 369 -16.71 -2.13 -13.45
CA MET A 369 -16.32 -2.54 -12.11
C MET A 369 -15.92 -1.35 -11.23
N ALA A 370 -15.06 -0.45 -11.74
CA ALA A 370 -14.66 0.74 -11.00
C ALA A 370 -15.83 1.69 -10.72
N GLN A 371 -16.79 1.83 -11.63
CA GLN A 371 -18.00 2.63 -11.42
C GLN A 371 -18.90 2.05 -10.34
N ALA A 372 -19.13 0.72 -10.36
CA ALA A 372 -19.86 0.01 -9.31
C ALA A 372 -19.18 0.19 -7.95
N TRP A 373 -17.87 -0.05 -7.90
CA TRP A 373 -17.07 0.14 -6.69
C TRP A 373 -17.15 1.58 -6.18
N GLY A 374 -17.08 2.57 -7.07
CA GLY A 374 -17.25 3.99 -6.72
C GLY A 374 -18.62 4.30 -6.12
N LYS A 375 -19.71 3.72 -6.65
CA LYS A 375 -21.07 3.87 -6.09
C LYS A 375 -21.15 3.33 -4.67
N ILE A 376 -20.56 2.16 -4.42
CA ILE A 376 -20.46 1.57 -3.07
C ILE A 376 -19.65 2.50 -2.17
N ASN A 377 -18.46 2.93 -2.60
CA ASN A 377 -17.57 3.78 -1.80
C ASN A 377 -18.23 5.12 -1.43
N LYS A 378 -19.07 5.70 -2.29
CA LYS A 378 -19.81 6.94 -2.00
C LYS A 378 -20.67 6.84 -0.74
N LYS A 379 -21.34 5.71 -0.51
CA LYS A 379 -22.12 5.45 0.72
C LYS A 379 -21.22 5.55 1.96
N TYR A 380 -20.04 4.95 1.91
CA TYR A 380 -19.05 4.98 2.99
C TYR A 380 -18.41 6.36 3.17
N ALA A 381 -18.20 7.11 2.09
CA ALA A 381 -17.72 8.49 2.14
C ALA A 381 -18.69 9.42 2.85
N LEU A 382 -19.99 9.30 2.56
CA LEU A 382 -21.04 10.05 3.26
C LEU A 382 -21.13 9.67 4.74
N ASP A 383 -21.01 8.38 5.08
CA ASP A 383 -20.98 7.93 6.48
C ASP A 383 -19.77 8.47 7.25
N LEU A 384 -18.59 8.43 6.64
CA LEU A 384 -17.35 8.99 7.21
C LEU A 384 -17.53 10.49 7.46
N SER A 385 -18.02 11.23 6.46
CA SER A 385 -18.20 12.67 6.57
C SER A 385 -19.22 13.02 7.67
N LYS A 386 -20.35 12.33 7.73
CA LYS A 386 -21.36 12.54 8.78
C LYS A 386 -20.80 12.26 10.17
N LYS A 387 -20.15 11.12 10.37
CA LYS A 387 -19.75 10.65 11.71
C LYS A 387 -18.44 11.24 12.23
N GLU A 388 -17.48 11.53 11.36
CA GLU A 388 -16.13 11.99 11.76
C GLU A 388 -15.88 13.46 11.48
N THR A 389 -16.68 14.07 10.59
CA THR A 389 -16.56 15.51 10.26
C THR A 389 -17.79 16.33 10.62
N LYS A 390 -18.89 15.68 11.06
CA LYS A 390 -20.19 16.31 11.36
C LYS A 390 -20.76 17.11 10.18
N ILE A 391 -20.47 16.70 8.95
CA ILE A 391 -21.00 17.34 7.73
C ILE A 391 -22.13 16.44 7.18
N ASP A 392 -23.31 17.01 6.94
CA ASP A 392 -24.42 16.31 6.30
C ASP A 392 -24.18 16.10 4.78
N SER A 393 -24.98 15.22 4.16
CA SER A 393 -24.84 14.88 2.74
C SER A 393 -25.00 16.07 1.78
N LYS A 394 -25.88 17.04 2.08
CA LYS A 394 -26.12 18.22 1.23
C LYS A 394 -24.92 19.15 1.28
N SER A 395 -24.43 19.43 2.48
CA SER A 395 -23.23 20.22 2.75
C SER A 395 -21.97 19.57 2.16
N PHE A 396 -21.85 18.25 2.27
CA PHE A 396 -20.78 17.48 1.67
C PHE A 396 -20.77 17.62 0.14
N ASN A 397 -21.91 17.40 -0.52
CA ASN A 397 -22.04 17.52 -1.97
C ASN A 397 -21.73 18.93 -2.46
N LYS A 398 -22.18 19.97 -1.73
CA LYS A 398 -21.85 21.37 -2.04
C LYS A 398 -20.34 21.62 -1.94
N SER A 399 -19.70 21.11 -0.89
CA SER A 399 -18.25 21.21 -0.68
C SER A 399 -17.45 20.50 -1.79
N PHE A 400 -17.87 19.29 -2.15
CA PHE A 400 -17.28 18.52 -3.24
C PHE A 400 -17.37 19.28 -4.56
N LYS A 401 -18.58 19.70 -4.97
CA LYS A 401 -18.79 20.46 -6.21
C LYS A 401 -17.95 21.74 -6.25
N LYS A 402 -17.87 22.48 -5.14
CA LYS A 402 -17.02 23.68 -5.06
C LYS A 402 -15.54 23.36 -5.28
N SER A 403 -15.06 22.27 -4.68
CA SER A 403 -13.64 21.88 -4.72
C SER A 403 -13.25 21.31 -6.09
N PHE A 404 -14.14 20.54 -6.72
CA PHE A 404 -13.89 19.89 -8.01
C PHE A 404 -14.32 20.69 -9.23
N ARG A 405 -15.01 21.83 -9.05
CA ARG A 405 -15.25 22.81 -10.13
C ARG A 405 -13.94 23.46 -10.62
N TRP A 406 -12.99 23.69 -9.71
CA TRP A 406 -11.67 24.27 -10.02
C TRP A 406 -10.54 23.45 -9.38
N PRO A 407 -10.36 22.19 -9.81
CA PRO A 407 -9.58 21.21 -9.07
C PRO A 407 -8.10 21.60 -8.93
N MET A 408 -7.52 22.22 -9.97
CA MET A 408 -6.13 22.69 -9.92
C MET A 408 -5.94 23.85 -8.93
N PHE A 409 -6.89 24.78 -8.86
CA PHE A 409 -6.84 25.87 -7.90
C PHE A 409 -6.97 25.36 -6.46
N THR A 410 -7.83 24.37 -6.21
CA THR A 410 -7.92 23.74 -4.89
C THR A 410 -6.67 22.94 -4.54
N LEU A 411 -6.05 22.27 -5.51
CA LEU A 411 -4.76 21.60 -5.29
C LEU A 411 -3.65 22.60 -4.91
N ILE A 412 -3.57 23.75 -5.58
CA ILE A 412 -2.61 24.82 -5.23
C ILE A 412 -2.83 25.32 -3.80
N LYS A 413 -4.07 25.48 -3.35
CA LYS A 413 -4.40 25.85 -1.95
C LYS A 413 -3.98 24.81 -0.92
N LEU A 414 -3.74 23.56 -1.33
CA LEU A 414 -3.28 22.50 -0.46
C LEU A 414 -1.76 22.39 -0.40
N ILE A 415 -1.01 23.01 -1.33
CA ILE A 415 0.46 23.12 -1.32
C ILE A 415 0.88 24.22 -0.36
#